data_AF-A0A944GNP9-F1
#
_entry.id   AF-A0A944GNP9-F1
#
_cell.length_a   1.000
_cell.length_b   1.000
_cell.length_c   1.000
_cell.angle_alpha   90.00
_cell.angle_beta   90.00
_cell.angle_gamma   90.00
#
_symmetry.space_group_name_H-M   'P 1'
#
loop_
_entity.id
_entity.type
_entity.pdbx_description
1 polymer ?
#
loop_
_entity_poly.entity_id
_entity_poly.type
_entity_poly.pdbx_seq_one_letter_code
_entity_poly.pdbx_strand_id
1 'polypeptide(L)'
;MNKSFKIYPLIVFIAILAAINVIYYLAPIPKVTASPWIAYGFTMFSVLFTCGVLYFSFFKNEPVKSKAYGFPVFRCAQIYMIFQVIFFAVVCLFSTTIPEWITLIVCILALIFALIGVLSAETARTIINNQEQRGAVATSQNTYFRLDAAAILNKCTDPAVRPELEKLADDIRYSDPVSTPQLRDVEGYIS
;
A
#
# COMPACT_ATOMS: atom_id res chain seq x y z
N MET A 1 6.29 -13.61 -12.25
CA MET A 1 5.34 -12.73 -12.98
C MET A 1 5.96 -12.36 -14.32
N ASN A 2 5.36 -12.83 -15.42
CA ASN A 2 5.80 -12.58 -16.80
C ASN A 2 5.87 -11.06 -17.07
N LYS A 3 6.95 -10.58 -17.70
CA LYS A 3 7.18 -9.13 -17.95
C LYS A 3 5.99 -8.49 -18.68
N SER A 4 5.30 -9.24 -19.53
CA SER A 4 4.13 -8.80 -20.29
C SER A 4 2.97 -8.31 -19.39
N PHE A 5 2.73 -8.94 -18.23
CA PHE A 5 1.64 -8.53 -17.33
C PHE A 5 1.86 -7.13 -16.72
N LYS A 6 3.13 -6.69 -16.60
CA LYS A 6 3.46 -5.37 -16.07
C LYS A 6 3.26 -4.24 -17.10
N ILE A 7 3.27 -4.56 -18.39
CA ILE A 7 3.26 -3.56 -19.47
C ILE A 7 1.83 -3.18 -19.86
N TYR A 8 0.87 -4.11 -19.78
CA TYR A 8 -0.54 -3.85 -20.10
C TYR A 8 -1.16 -2.64 -19.37
N PRO A 9 -1.05 -2.48 -18.03
CA PRO A 9 -1.63 -1.29 -17.38
C PRO A 9 -0.97 0.01 -17.86
N LEU A 10 0.35 0.01 -18.07
CA LEU A 10 1.06 1.18 -18.60
C LEU A 10 0.55 1.58 -19.99
N ILE A 11 0.32 0.61 -20.88
CA ILE A 11 -0.25 0.85 -22.21
C ILE A 11 -1.65 1.46 -22.11
N VAL A 12 -2.50 0.96 -21.19
CA VAL A 12 -3.85 1.51 -20.98
C VAL A 12 -3.78 2.98 -20.53
N PHE A 13 -2.89 3.32 -19.60
CA PHE A 13 -2.70 4.71 -19.17
C PHE A 13 -2.23 5.63 -20.30
N ILE A 14 -1.30 5.16 -21.13
CA ILE A 14 -0.84 5.90 -22.32
C ILE A 14 -1.98 6.10 -23.31
N ALA A 15 -2.81 5.07 -23.54
CA ALA A 15 -3.98 5.17 -24.41
C ALA A 15 -5.02 6.16 -23.88
N ILE A 16 -5.28 6.17 -22.56
CA ILE A 16 -6.18 7.14 -21.92
C ILE A 16 -5.64 8.56 -22.07
N LEU A 17 -4.34 8.76 -21.85
CA LEU A 17 -3.69 10.07 -22.03
C LEU A 17 -3.82 10.56 -23.48
N ALA A 18 -3.55 9.68 -24.45
CA ALA A 18 -3.73 9.99 -25.87
C ALA A 18 -5.19 10.33 -26.20
N ALA A 19 -6.16 9.57 -25.68
CA ALA A 19 -7.58 9.84 -25.88
C ALA A 19 -7.99 11.21 -25.32
N ILE A 20 -7.54 11.58 -24.11
CA ILE A 20 -7.82 12.90 -23.51
C ILE A 20 -7.24 14.03 -24.35
N ASN A 21 -6.01 13.87 -24.87
CA ASN A 21 -5.40 14.85 -25.77
C ASN A 21 -6.23 15.01 -27.06
N VAL A 22 -6.56 13.90 -27.72
CA VAL A 22 -7.35 13.92 -28.95
C VAL A 22 -8.71 14.56 -28.71
N ILE A 23 -9.42 14.19 -27.63
CA ILE A 23 -10.72 14.76 -27.29
C ILE A 23 -10.61 16.27 -27.05
N TYR A 24 -9.61 16.74 -26.29
CA TYR A 24 -9.47 18.16 -26.00
C TYR A 24 -9.14 19.02 -27.25
N TYR A 25 -8.31 18.49 -28.15
CA TYR A 25 -7.96 19.21 -29.38
C TYR A 25 -9.07 19.14 -30.44
N LEU A 26 -9.79 18.03 -30.51
CA LEU A 26 -10.83 17.79 -31.52
C LEU A 26 -12.20 18.36 -31.11
N ALA A 27 -12.49 18.46 -29.82
CA ALA A 27 -13.76 18.99 -29.34
C ALA A 27 -13.85 20.51 -29.66
N PRO A 28 -14.99 20.97 -30.23
CA PRO A 28 -15.24 22.37 -30.55
C PRO A 28 -15.61 23.15 -29.28
N ILE A 29 -14.74 23.12 -28.28
CA ILE A 29 -14.92 23.85 -27.02
C ILE A 29 -14.51 25.30 -27.28
N PRO A 30 -15.30 26.30 -26.85
CA PRO A 30 -14.88 27.69 -26.89
C PRO A 30 -13.70 27.89 -25.93
N LYS A 31 -12.47 27.79 -26.46
CA LYS A 31 -11.20 27.93 -25.71
C LYS A 31 -10.91 29.38 -25.27
N VAL A 32 -11.94 30.22 -25.18
CA VAL A 32 -11.84 31.66 -24.92
C VAL A 32 -11.55 31.94 -23.44
N THR A 33 -11.95 31.03 -22.54
CA THR A 33 -11.78 31.15 -21.08
C THR A 33 -10.60 30.30 -20.60
N ALA A 34 -9.92 30.69 -19.52
CA ALA A 34 -8.78 29.94 -18.95
C ALA A 34 -9.17 28.65 -18.20
N SER A 35 -10.44 28.51 -17.81
CA SER A 35 -10.96 27.37 -17.02
C SER A 35 -10.67 25.98 -17.64
N PRO A 36 -10.93 25.73 -18.94
CA PRO A 36 -10.65 24.43 -19.57
C PRO A 36 -9.16 24.10 -19.62
N TRP A 37 -8.28 25.10 -19.76
CA TRP A 37 -6.83 24.90 -19.75
C TRP A 37 -6.32 24.46 -18.37
N ILE A 38 -6.85 25.07 -17.30
CA ILE A 38 -6.53 24.69 -15.92
C ILE A 38 -7.00 23.26 -15.65
N ALA A 39 -8.24 22.92 -16.01
CA ALA A 39 -8.78 21.59 -15.82
C ALA A 39 -8.01 20.53 -16.63
N TYR A 40 -7.60 20.86 -17.86
CA TYR A 40 -6.75 20.00 -18.69
C TYR A 40 -5.41 19.72 -18.02
N GLY A 41 -4.71 20.75 -17.54
CA GLY A 41 -3.42 20.61 -16.87
C GLY A 41 -3.50 19.71 -15.64
N PHE A 42 -4.52 19.89 -14.80
CA PHE A 42 -4.71 19.03 -13.63
C PHE A 42 -5.10 17.59 -13.99
N THR A 43 -5.84 17.39 -15.09
CA THR A 43 -6.15 16.03 -15.58
C THR A 43 -4.89 15.32 -16.04
N MET A 44 -4.01 16.03 -16.77
CA MET A 44 -2.70 15.51 -17.17
C MET A 44 -1.87 15.11 -15.95
N PHE A 45 -1.83 15.98 -14.94
CA PHE A 45 -1.13 15.70 -13.68
C PHE A 45 -1.72 14.49 -12.95
N SER A 46 -3.04 14.34 -12.90
CA SER A 46 -3.71 13.21 -12.25
C SER A 46 -3.38 11.86 -12.91
N VAL A 47 -3.36 11.83 -14.25
CA VAL A 47 -2.97 10.64 -15.01
C VAL A 47 -1.50 10.28 -14.74
N LEU A 48 -0.60 11.28 -14.74
CA LEU A 48 0.82 11.08 -14.42
C LEU A 48 1.03 10.61 -12.97
N PHE A 49 0.32 11.21 -12.02
CA PHE A 49 0.36 10.83 -10.61
C PHE A 49 -0.06 9.37 -10.41
N THR A 50 -1.18 8.98 -11.02
CA THR A 50 -1.69 7.59 -10.95
C THR A 50 -0.73 6.61 -11.62
N CYS A 51 -0.11 7.01 -12.74
CA CYS A 51 0.94 6.22 -13.40
C CYS A 51 2.19 6.06 -12.51
N GLY A 52 2.62 7.12 -11.83
CA GLY A 52 3.72 7.09 -10.87
C GLY A 52 3.45 6.17 -9.68
N VAL A 53 2.24 6.23 -9.11
CA VAL A 53 1.79 5.32 -8.04
C VAL A 53 1.77 3.87 -8.53
N LEU A 54 1.27 3.61 -9.74
CA LEU A 54 1.27 2.27 -10.33
C LEU A 54 2.71 1.77 -10.58
N TYR A 55 3.60 2.63 -11.07
CA TYR A 55 5.00 2.30 -11.27
C TYR A 55 5.66 1.90 -9.93
N PHE A 56 5.53 2.75 -8.91
CA PHE A 56 6.11 2.49 -7.59
C PHE A 56 5.52 1.23 -6.93
N SER A 57 4.22 0.99 -7.09
CA SER A 57 3.52 -0.15 -6.50
C SER A 57 3.84 -1.49 -7.17
N PHE A 58 4.06 -1.53 -8.50
CA PHE A 58 4.21 -2.79 -9.25
C PHE A 58 5.64 -3.10 -9.71
N PHE A 59 6.48 -2.09 -9.88
CA PHE A 59 7.86 -2.23 -10.37
C PHE A 59 8.91 -2.25 -9.26
N LYS A 60 8.61 -1.72 -8.06
CA LYS A 60 9.48 -1.93 -6.90
C LYS A 60 9.40 -3.41 -6.49
N ASN A 61 10.53 -4.10 -6.55
CA ASN A 61 10.66 -5.55 -6.28
C ASN A 61 10.53 -5.84 -4.77
N GLU A 62 9.37 -5.57 -4.19
CA GLU A 62 9.06 -5.95 -2.82
C GLU A 62 8.27 -7.27 -2.78
N PRO A 63 8.39 -8.06 -1.69
CA PRO A 63 7.77 -9.38 -1.57
C PRO A 63 6.25 -9.32 -1.79
N VAL A 64 5.69 -10.45 -2.23
CA VAL A 64 4.31 -10.60 -2.72
C VAL A 64 3.23 -10.05 -1.78
N LYS A 65 3.47 -10.05 -0.46
CA LYS A 65 2.59 -9.43 0.55
C LYS A 65 2.57 -7.90 0.51
N SER A 66 3.73 -7.27 0.29
CA SER A 66 3.84 -5.81 0.15
C SER A 66 3.07 -5.32 -1.08
N LYS A 67 2.95 -6.17 -2.12
CA LYS A 67 2.23 -5.90 -3.36
C LYS A 67 0.70 -5.91 -3.20
N ALA A 68 0.18 -6.70 -2.27
CA ALA A 68 -1.24 -6.71 -1.92
C ALA A 68 -1.69 -5.39 -1.26
N TYR A 69 -0.78 -4.71 -0.55
CA TYR A 69 -1.04 -3.40 0.06
C TYR A 69 -0.77 -2.20 -0.85
N GLY A 70 -0.09 -2.41 -1.99
CA GLY A 70 -0.04 -1.40 -3.05
C GLY A 70 -1.39 -1.19 -3.75
N PHE A 71 -2.30 -2.17 -3.64
CA PHE A 71 -3.62 -2.12 -4.27
C PHE A 71 -4.58 -1.10 -3.63
N PRO A 72 -4.67 -0.95 -2.30
CA PRO A 72 -5.36 0.18 -1.66
C PRO A 72 -4.83 1.56 -2.10
N VAL A 73 -3.50 1.74 -2.15
CA VAL A 73 -2.87 3.00 -2.58
C VAL A 73 -3.26 3.33 -4.02
N PHE A 74 -3.20 2.32 -4.90
CA PHE A 74 -3.62 2.46 -6.29
C PHE A 74 -5.11 2.76 -6.43
N ARG A 75 -5.98 2.17 -5.60
CA ARG A 75 -7.42 2.47 -5.60
C ARG A 75 -7.70 3.93 -5.26
N CYS A 76 -7.03 4.50 -4.27
CA CYS A 76 -7.17 5.93 -3.94
C CYS A 76 -6.78 6.82 -5.14
N ALA A 77 -5.65 6.52 -5.79
CA ALA A 77 -5.21 7.26 -6.97
C ALA A 77 -6.19 7.09 -8.16
N GLN A 78 -6.73 5.90 -8.37
CA GLN A 78 -7.70 5.63 -9.42
C GLN A 78 -9.03 6.38 -9.20
N ILE A 79 -9.52 6.48 -7.96
CA ILE A 79 -10.71 7.27 -7.62
C ILE A 79 -10.48 8.75 -7.94
N TYR A 80 -9.31 9.29 -7.57
CA TYR A 80 -8.93 10.65 -7.91
C TYR A 80 -8.89 10.89 -9.42
N MET A 81 -8.32 9.95 -10.20
CA MET A 81 -8.28 10.06 -11.66
C MET A 81 -9.68 10.07 -12.28
N ILE A 82 -10.58 9.19 -11.82
CA ILE A 82 -11.97 9.14 -12.32
C ILE A 82 -12.69 10.45 -12.01
N PHE A 83 -12.57 10.94 -10.78
CA PHE A 83 -13.13 12.24 -10.38
C PHE A 83 -12.61 13.37 -11.27
N GLN A 84 -11.29 13.40 -11.52
CA GLN A 84 -10.67 14.46 -12.31
C GLN A 84 -11.12 14.43 -13.78
N VAL A 85 -11.25 13.24 -14.38
CA VAL A 85 -11.76 13.09 -15.76
C VAL A 85 -13.22 13.53 -15.88
N ILE A 86 -14.06 13.17 -14.90
CA ILE A 86 -15.47 13.61 -14.86
C ILE A 86 -15.53 15.13 -14.70
N PHE A 87 -14.76 15.70 -13.76
CA PHE A 87 -14.71 17.13 -13.53
C PHE A 87 -14.23 17.90 -14.76
N PHE A 88 -13.22 17.38 -15.46
CA PHE A 88 -12.75 17.93 -16.73
C PHE A 88 -13.84 17.94 -17.80
N ALA A 89 -14.58 16.84 -17.96
CA ALA A 89 -15.70 16.78 -18.91
C ALA A 89 -16.78 17.82 -18.57
N VAL A 90 -17.11 18.00 -17.29
CA VAL A 90 -18.07 19.02 -16.83
C VAL A 90 -17.56 20.43 -17.15
N VAL A 91 -16.29 20.72 -16.86
CA VAL A 91 -15.69 22.04 -17.16
C VAL A 91 -15.65 22.32 -18.66
N CYS A 92 -15.40 21.30 -19.50
CA CYS A 92 -15.46 21.44 -20.95
C CYS A 92 -16.88 21.75 -21.45
N LEU A 93 -17.91 21.13 -20.86
CA LEU A 93 -19.31 21.37 -21.23
C LEU A 93 -19.81 22.76 -20.79
N PHE A 94 -19.43 23.20 -19.59
CA PHE A 94 -19.87 24.47 -18.99
C PHE A 94 -18.80 25.57 -19.03
N SER A 95 -17.89 25.48 -20.00
CA SER A 95 -16.73 26.36 -20.16
C SER A 95 -17.09 27.85 -20.19
N THR A 96 -18.28 28.22 -20.65
CA THR A 96 -18.74 29.60 -20.75
C THR A 96 -19.38 30.13 -19.46
N THR A 97 -19.74 29.24 -18.54
CA THR A 97 -20.47 29.58 -17.30
C THR A 97 -19.59 29.51 -16.06
N ILE A 98 -18.55 28.66 -16.07
CA ILE A 98 -17.71 28.40 -14.88
C ILE A 98 -16.52 29.38 -14.83
N PRO A 99 -16.39 30.19 -13.76
CA PRO A 99 -15.20 30.98 -13.49
C PRO A 99 -13.95 30.12 -13.27
N GLU A 100 -12.80 30.64 -13.72
CA GLU A 100 -11.48 30.02 -13.55
C GLU A 100 -11.09 29.77 -12.09
N TRP A 101 -11.45 30.68 -11.18
CA TRP A 101 -11.15 30.60 -9.75
C TRP A 101 -11.80 29.38 -9.08
N ILE A 102 -13.06 29.11 -9.41
CA ILE A 102 -13.80 27.95 -8.86
C ILE A 102 -13.17 26.65 -9.36
N THR A 103 -12.84 26.61 -10.65
CA THR A 103 -12.19 25.46 -11.28
C THR A 103 -10.86 25.12 -10.58
N LEU A 104 -10.06 26.16 -10.33
CA LEU A 104 -8.75 26.02 -9.69
C LEU A 104 -8.87 25.54 -8.23
N ILE A 105 -9.80 26.12 -7.45
CA ILE A 105 -10.02 25.72 -6.05
C ILE A 105 -10.42 24.25 -5.96
N VAL A 106 -11.38 23.80 -6.78
CA VAL A 106 -11.85 22.40 -6.77
C VAL A 106 -10.73 21.44 -7.15
N CYS A 107 -9.95 21.76 -8.19
CA CYS A 107 -8.79 20.97 -8.59
C CYS A 107 -7.73 20.84 -7.49
N ILE A 108 -7.41 21.94 -6.79
CA ILE A 108 -6.44 21.93 -5.70
C ILE A 108 -6.95 21.09 -4.53
N LEU A 109 -8.21 21.28 -4.12
CA LEU A 109 -8.81 20.50 -3.03
C LEU A 109 -8.79 19.00 -3.36
N ALA A 110 -9.19 18.61 -4.57
CA ALA A 110 -9.17 17.23 -5.00
C ALA A 110 -7.74 16.63 -4.95
N LEU A 111 -6.74 17.40 -5.35
CA LEU A 111 -5.33 16.99 -5.27
C LEU A 111 -4.88 16.77 -3.82
N ILE A 112 -5.24 17.69 -2.90
CA ILE A 112 -4.89 17.56 -1.47
C ILE A 112 -5.53 16.30 -0.88
N PHE A 113 -6.81 16.04 -1.14
CA PHE A 113 -7.48 14.82 -0.68
C PHE A 113 -6.81 13.55 -1.22
N ALA A 114 -6.39 13.55 -2.49
CA ALA A 114 -5.66 12.44 -3.08
C ALA A 114 -4.31 12.19 -2.38
N LEU A 115 -3.56 13.24 -2.07
CA LEU A 115 -2.28 13.13 -1.34
C LEU A 115 -2.47 12.56 0.07
N ILE A 116 -3.48 13.02 0.81
CA ILE A 116 -3.80 12.48 2.15
C ILE A 116 -4.18 11.00 2.05
N GLY A 117 -4.96 10.62 1.03
CA GLY A 117 -5.34 9.23 0.77
C GLY A 117 -4.15 8.32 0.48
N VAL A 118 -3.13 8.81 -0.22
CA VAL A 118 -1.90 8.06 -0.48
C VAL A 118 -1.06 7.92 0.79
N LEU A 119 -0.84 9.01 1.53
CA LEU A 119 -0.04 9.02 2.76
C LEU A 119 -0.62 8.11 3.85
N SER A 120 -1.95 8.12 4.01
CA SER A 120 -2.64 7.25 4.98
C SER A 120 -2.48 5.77 4.61
N ALA A 121 -2.59 5.43 3.33
CA ALA A 121 -2.40 4.07 2.85
C ALA A 121 -0.94 3.58 3.00
N GLU A 122 0.04 4.46 2.79
CA GLU A 122 1.45 4.14 3.05
C GLU A 122 1.74 3.92 4.55
N THR A 123 1.17 4.77 5.42
CA THR A 123 1.33 4.65 6.87
C THR A 123 0.71 3.35 7.40
N ALA A 124 -0.47 2.98 6.91
CA ALA A 124 -1.09 1.70 7.27
C ALA A 124 -0.20 0.51 6.86
N ARG A 125 0.44 0.60 5.69
CA ARG A 125 1.34 -0.45 5.19
C ARG A 125 2.60 -0.61 6.04
N THR A 126 3.21 0.48 6.48
CA THR A 126 4.42 0.42 7.32
C THR A 126 4.15 -0.16 8.69
N ILE A 127 3.02 0.20 9.31
CA ILE A 127 2.59 -0.32 10.62
C ILE A 127 2.41 -1.85 10.54
N ILE A 128 1.70 -2.34 9.52
CA ILE A 128 1.42 -3.78 9.37
C ILE A 128 2.70 -4.58 9.07
N ASN A 129 3.57 -4.09 8.18
CA ASN A 129 4.83 -4.76 7.87
C ASN A 129 5.73 -4.90 9.12
N ASN A 130 5.78 -3.86 9.96
CA ASN A 130 6.55 -3.90 11.22
C ASN A 130 5.96 -4.92 12.20
N GLN A 131 4.64 -5.07 12.23
CA GLN A 131 3.97 -6.04 13.10
C GLN A 131 4.20 -7.49 12.64
N GLU A 132 4.18 -7.76 11.32
CA GLU A 132 4.51 -9.09 10.79
C GLU A 132 5.98 -9.47 11.05
N GLN A 133 6.93 -8.54 10.88
CA GLN A 133 8.34 -8.82 11.18
C GLN A 133 8.56 -9.13 12.66
N ARG A 134 7.92 -8.38 13.56
CA ARG A 134 8.01 -8.62 15.01
C ARG A 134 7.43 -9.99 15.39
N GLY A 135 6.29 -10.37 14.80
CA GLY A 135 5.70 -11.69 15.01
C GLY A 135 6.59 -12.83 14.51
N ALA A 136 7.15 -12.70 13.30
CA ALA A 136 8.00 -13.74 12.72
C ALA A 136 9.32 -13.97 13.47
N VAL A 137 9.94 -12.90 13.98
CA VAL A 137 11.16 -13.00 14.82
C VAL A 137 10.85 -13.64 16.17
N ALA A 138 9.71 -13.31 16.78
CA ALA A 138 9.29 -13.93 18.04
C ALA A 138 9.03 -15.44 17.87
N THR A 139 8.37 -15.86 16.77
CA THR A 139 8.10 -17.28 16.51
C THR A 139 9.37 -18.07 16.18
N SER A 140 10.34 -17.48 15.48
CA SER A 140 11.59 -18.19 15.14
C SER A 140 12.45 -18.44 16.38
N GLN A 141 12.59 -17.46 17.29
CA GLN A 141 13.34 -17.63 18.53
C GLN A 141 12.76 -18.74 19.41
N ASN A 142 11.44 -18.78 19.61
CA ASN A 142 10.78 -19.88 20.36
C ASN A 142 10.97 -21.25 19.69
N THR A 143 11.02 -21.28 18.36
CA THR A 143 11.31 -22.52 17.61
C THR A 143 12.74 -22.99 17.86
N TYR A 144 13.73 -22.09 17.89
CA TYR A 144 15.11 -22.44 18.23
C TYR A 144 15.25 -22.96 19.66
N PHE A 145 14.62 -22.30 20.64
CA PHE A 145 14.62 -22.77 22.03
C PHE A 145 14.00 -24.17 22.19
N ARG A 146 12.93 -24.49 21.45
CA ARG A 146 12.34 -25.84 21.42
C ARG A 146 13.27 -26.88 20.80
N LEU A 147 13.95 -26.52 19.72
CA LEU A 147 14.91 -27.40 19.05
C LEU A 147 16.13 -27.68 19.94
N ASP A 148 16.65 -26.66 20.62
CA ASP A 148 17.77 -26.80 21.55
C ASP A 148 17.37 -27.66 22.76
N ALA A 149 16.19 -27.43 23.36
CA ALA A 149 15.69 -28.26 24.45
C ALA A 149 15.54 -29.74 24.03
N ALA A 150 14.98 -30.01 22.84
CA ALA A 150 14.86 -31.35 22.29
C ALA A 150 16.22 -31.98 21.94
N ALA A 151 17.21 -31.18 21.51
CA ALA A 151 18.56 -31.65 21.21
C ALA A 151 19.33 -32.03 22.47
N ILE A 152 19.18 -31.27 23.56
CA ILE A 152 19.78 -31.56 24.86
C ILE A 152 19.17 -32.84 25.45
N LEU A 153 17.85 -33.02 25.37
CA LEU A 153 17.18 -34.25 25.82
C LEU A 153 17.70 -35.49 25.05
N ASN A 154 17.86 -35.39 23.73
CA ASN A 154 18.35 -36.49 22.90
C ASN A 154 19.83 -36.85 23.15
N LYS A 155 20.65 -35.90 23.64
CA LYS A 155 22.06 -36.12 23.97
C LYS A 155 22.28 -36.57 25.41
N CYS A 156 21.26 -36.55 26.26
CA CYS A 156 21.38 -36.92 27.67
C CYS A 156 21.26 -38.45 27.84
N THR A 157 22.39 -39.11 28.15
CA THR A 157 22.47 -40.56 28.39
C THR A 157 22.33 -40.93 29.87
N ASP A 158 22.35 -39.94 30.76
CA ASP A 158 22.31 -40.15 32.21
C ASP A 158 20.88 -40.47 32.71
N PRO A 159 20.61 -41.68 33.26
CA PRO A 159 19.27 -42.11 33.64
C PRO A 159 18.67 -41.33 34.82
N ALA A 160 19.48 -40.61 35.60
CA ALA A 160 18.99 -39.83 36.74
C ALA A 160 18.45 -38.44 36.32
N VAL A 161 19.01 -37.83 35.27
CA VAL A 161 18.72 -36.43 34.87
C VAL A 161 17.71 -36.37 33.71
N ARG A 162 17.58 -37.46 32.96
CA ARG A 162 16.62 -37.61 31.86
C ARG A 162 15.16 -37.25 32.21
N PRO A 163 14.57 -37.70 33.35
CA PRO A 163 13.17 -37.38 33.66
C PRO A 163 12.94 -35.88 33.98
N GLU A 164 13.92 -35.20 34.56
CA GLU A 164 13.81 -33.75 34.81
C GLU A 164 13.94 -32.93 33.52
N LEU A 165 14.82 -33.36 32.61
CA LEU A 165 14.98 -32.77 31.28
C LEU A 165 13.77 -32.98 30.39
N GLU A 166 13.10 -34.12 30.50
CA GLU A 166 11.87 -34.43 29.77
C GLU A 166 10.72 -33.52 30.22
N LYS A 167 10.60 -33.28 31.53
CA LYS A 167 9.64 -32.33 32.10
C LYS A 167 9.91 -30.89 31.64
N LEU A 168 11.18 -30.46 31.63
CA LEU A 168 11.57 -29.14 31.15
C LEU A 168 11.30 -28.98 29.64
N ALA A 169 11.56 -30.00 28.84
CA ALA A 169 11.28 -30.00 27.41
C ALA A 169 9.77 -29.93 27.13
N ASP A 170 8.94 -30.62 27.92
CA ASP A 170 7.49 -30.51 27.84
C ASP A 170 6.99 -29.12 28.27
N ASP A 171 7.50 -28.56 29.35
CA ASP A 171 7.13 -27.20 29.78
C ASP A 171 7.48 -26.14 28.70
N ILE A 172 8.61 -26.27 28.01
CA ILE A 172 8.99 -25.40 26.87
C ILE A 172 8.15 -25.69 25.61
N ARG A 173 7.65 -26.92 25.46
CA ARG A 173 6.77 -27.31 24.36
C ARG A 173 5.33 -26.82 24.56
N TYR A 174 4.87 -26.75 25.80
CA TYR A 174 3.55 -26.26 26.18
C TYR A 174 3.55 -24.79 26.63
N SER A 175 4.71 -24.14 26.72
CA SER A 175 4.78 -22.69 26.89
C SER A 175 4.16 -22.00 25.68
N ASP A 176 3.41 -20.93 25.96
CA ASP A 176 2.66 -20.20 24.94
C ASP A 176 3.63 -19.73 23.83
N PRO A 177 3.39 -20.12 22.56
CA PRO A 177 4.28 -19.80 21.45
C PRO A 177 4.41 -18.30 21.15
N VAL A 178 3.62 -17.42 21.79
CA VAL A 178 3.61 -16.00 21.43
C VAL A 178 3.52 -15.08 22.66
N SER A 179 4.66 -14.51 23.08
CA SER A 179 4.63 -13.22 23.80
C SER A 179 4.09 -12.18 22.83
N THR A 180 2.78 -11.96 22.91
CA THR A 180 2.10 -10.97 22.09
C THR A 180 2.54 -9.60 22.61
N PRO A 181 2.87 -8.61 21.76
CA PRO A 181 3.36 -7.31 22.23
C PRO A 181 2.39 -6.58 23.19
N GLN A 182 1.11 -6.97 23.20
CA GLN A 182 0.08 -6.48 24.13
C GLN A 182 0.22 -7.04 25.56
N LEU A 183 0.87 -8.20 25.73
CA LEU A 183 1.10 -8.83 27.04
C LEU A 183 2.48 -8.49 27.62
N ARG A 184 3.39 -7.92 26.82
CA ARG A 184 4.77 -7.62 27.24
C ARG A 184 4.83 -6.62 28.40
N ASP A 185 3.89 -5.69 28.44
CA ASP A 185 3.79 -4.72 29.53
C ASP A 185 3.30 -5.40 30.82
N VAL A 186 2.45 -6.43 30.73
CA VAL A 186 1.95 -7.19 31.89
C VAL A 186 2.99 -8.21 32.38
N GLU A 187 3.72 -8.85 31.46
CA GLU A 187 4.81 -9.78 31.78
C GLU A 187 5.95 -9.09 32.53
N GLY A 188 6.27 -7.83 32.19
CA GLY A 188 7.28 -7.04 32.92
C GLY A 188 6.92 -6.66 34.36
N TYR A 189 5.65 -6.82 34.76
CA TYR A 189 5.23 -6.67 36.16
C TYR A 189 5.33 -7.98 36.96
N ILE A 190 5.48 -9.12 36.28
CA ILE A 190 5.46 -10.45 36.89
C ILE A 190 6.88 -11.05 37.00
N SER A 191 7.83 -10.59 36.17
CA SER A 191 9.27 -10.92 36.26
C SER A 191 9.99 -10.12 37.33
#